data_AF-Q850J0-F1
#
_entry.id   AF-Q850J0-F1
#
_cell.length_a   1.000
_cell.length_b   1.000
_cell.length_c   1.000
_cell.angle_alpha   90.00
_cell.angle_beta   90.00
_cell.angle_gamma   90.00
#
_symmetry.space_group_name_H-M   'P 1'
#
loop_
_entity.id
_entity.type
_entity.pdbx_description
1 polymer ?
#
loop_
_entity_poly.entity_id
_entity_poly.type
_entity_poly.pdbx_seq_one_letter_code
_entity_poly.pdbx_strand_id
1 'polypeptide(L)'
;EDTRASFTSHLYAALQNAGIFVFKDDESLPRGRQISPSLRLAIEQSRISVVVFSKNYAESWWCLKELEKIMECHRTIGRVVL
;
A
#
# COMPACT_ATOMS: atom_id res chain seq x y z
N GLU A 1 2.39 10.97 2.60
CA GLU A 1 2.30 11.78 3.84
C GLU A 1 0.87 12.01 4.39
N ASP A 2 -0.07 12.56 3.60
CA ASP A 2 -1.40 13.07 4.05
C ASP A 2 -2.12 12.33 5.19
N THR A 3 -2.20 11.00 5.12
CA THR A 3 -2.95 10.19 6.10
C THR A 3 -2.04 9.32 6.97
N ARG A 4 -0.72 9.34 6.72
CA ARG A 4 0.25 8.38 7.26
C ARG A 4 0.32 8.42 8.78
N ALA A 5 0.43 9.62 9.33
CA ALA A 5 0.53 9.84 10.78
C ALA A 5 -0.84 9.86 11.49
N SER A 6 -1.94 9.94 10.73
CA SER A 6 -3.29 10.12 11.24
C SER A 6 -4.16 8.88 11.00
N PHE A 7 -4.93 8.84 9.92
CA PHE A 7 -5.88 7.76 9.67
C PHE A 7 -5.17 6.41 9.43
N THR A 8 -4.13 6.39 8.62
CA THR A 8 -3.42 5.16 8.24
C THR A 8 -2.66 4.56 9.43
N SER A 9 -2.15 5.37 10.37
CA SER A 9 -1.49 4.87 11.58
C SER A 9 -2.48 4.15 12.50
N HIS A 10 -3.67 4.73 12.72
CA HIS A 10 -4.73 4.09 13.51
C HIS A 10 -5.27 2.83 12.83
N LEU A 11 -5.49 2.86 11.51
CA LEU A 11 -5.94 1.69 10.76
C LEU A 11 -4.92 0.54 10.87
N TYR A 12 -3.64 0.84 10.70
CA TYR A 12 -2.56 -0.13 10.85
C TYR A 12 -2.56 -0.76 12.26
N ALA A 13 -2.61 0.07 13.30
CA ALA A 13 -2.63 -0.40 14.68
C ALA A 13 -3.87 -1.26 14.98
N ALA A 14 -5.05 -0.88 14.49
CA ALA A 14 -6.28 -1.64 14.67
C ALA A 14 -6.22 -3.02 14.00
N LEU A 15 -5.70 -3.10 12.77
CA LEU A 15 -5.54 -4.37 12.06
C LEU A 15 -4.51 -5.28 12.77
N GLN A 16 -3.40 -4.71 13.23
CA GLN A 16 -2.42 -5.48 14.01
C GLN A 16 -3.01 -5.99 15.34
N ASN A 17 -3.77 -5.16 16.06
CA ASN A 17 -4.45 -5.57 17.29
C ASN A 17 -5.48 -6.67 17.04
N ALA A 18 -6.06 -6.74 15.84
CA ALA A 18 -6.95 -7.81 15.41
C ALA A 18 -6.20 -9.09 14.96
N GLY A 19 -4.86 -9.13 15.05
CA GLY A 19 -4.04 -10.27 14.65
C GLY A 19 -3.82 -10.38 13.14
N ILE A 20 -4.13 -9.34 12.37
CA ILE A 20 -3.94 -9.32 10.92
C ILE A 20 -2.51 -8.88 10.63
N PHE A 21 -1.77 -9.69 9.86
CA PHE A 21 -0.46 -9.30 9.36
C PHE A 21 -0.62 -8.23 8.28
N VAL A 22 -0.13 -7.02 8.57
CA VAL A 22 -0.20 -5.87 7.67
C VAL A 22 1.19 -5.46 7.25
N PHE A 23 1.41 -5.43 5.94
CA PHE A 23 2.53 -4.70 5.37
C PHE A 23 2.12 -3.22 5.24
N LYS A 24 2.85 -2.33 5.90
CA LYS A 24 2.70 -0.88 5.74
C LYS A 24 4.00 -0.36 5.15
N ASP A 25 3.97 0.14 3.91
CA ASP A 25 5.18 0.70 3.32
C ASP A 25 5.68 1.87 4.18
N ASP A 26 6.99 1.95 4.38
CA ASP A 26 7.62 3.06 5.06
C ASP A 26 8.27 3.97 4.03
N GLU A 27 7.59 5.09 3.71
CA GLU A 27 8.10 6.12 2.79
C GLU A 27 9.48 6.68 3.21
N SER A 28 9.99 6.32 4.41
CA SER A 28 11.33 6.61 4.90
C SER A 28 12.44 5.74 4.28
N LEU A 29 12.09 4.65 3.58
CA LEU A 29 13.06 3.93 2.75
C LEU A 29 13.45 4.79 1.53
N PRO A 30 14.73 4.78 1.10
CA PRO A 30 15.20 5.67 0.07
C PRO A 30 14.37 5.52 -1.22
N ARG A 31 13.64 6.57 -1.57
CA ARG A 31 12.85 6.68 -2.79
C ARG A 31 13.79 6.72 -4.02
N GLY A 32 14.24 5.56 -4.49
CA GLY A 32 14.85 5.42 -5.82
C GLY A 32 13.77 5.43 -6.91
N ARG A 33 14.06 5.67 -8.20
CA ARG A 33 13.05 5.84 -9.29
C ARG A 33 12.10 4.65 -9.58
N GLN A 34 12.23 3.50 -8.91
CA GLN A 34 11.40 2.31 -9.13
C GLN A 34 10.81 1.75 -7.82
N ILE A 35 9.64 1.11 -7.90
CA ILE A 35 9.06 0.36 -6.77
C ILE A 35 10.12 -0.61 -6.27
N SER A 36 10.43 -0.54 -4.97
CA SER A 36 11.43 -1.42 -4.38
C SER A 36 11.02 -2.89 -4.61
N PRO A 37 11.98 -3.80 -4.88
CA PRO A 37 11.65 -5.22 -5.08
C PRO A 37 10.85 -5.81 -3.92
N SER A 38 11.14 -5.38 -2.69
CA SER A 38 10.40 -5.77 -1.48
C SER A 38 8.94 -5.31 -1.51
N LEU A 39 8.66 -4.07 -1.92
CA LEU A 39 7.30 -3.55 -2.03
C LEU A 39 6.50 -4.27 -3.13
N ARG A 40 7.13 -4.57 -4.28
CA ARG A 40 6.48 -5.37 -5.34
C ARG A 40 6.10 -6.77 -4.83
N LEU A 41 7.04 -7.45 -4.17
CA LEU A 41 6.78 -8.77 -3.59
C LEU A 41 5.70 -8.73 -2.52
N ALA A 42 5.68 -7.69 -1.68
CA ALA A 42 4.64 -7.51 -0.67
C ALA A 42 3.25 -7.37 -1.32
N ILE A 43 3.11 -6.58 -2.39
CA ILE A 43 1.84 -6.43 -3.12
C ILE A 43 1.42 -7.78 -3.74
N GLU A 44 2.34 -8.48 -4.40
CA GLU A 44 2.05 -9.75 -5.08
C GLU A 44 1.67 -10.88 -4.11
N GLN A 45 2.27 -10.91 -2.92
CA GLN A 45 2.02 -11.92 -1.89
C GLN A 45 0.82 -11.60 -1.00
N SER A 46 0.40 -10.33 -0.94
CA SER A 46 -0.74 -9.89 -0.14
C SER A 46 -2.06 -10.45 -0.65
N ARG A 47 -2.92 -10.90 0.26
CA ARG A 47 -4.28 -11.39 -0.09
C ARG A 47 -5.27 -10.25 -0.33
N ILE A 48 -5.10 -9.17 0.41
CA ILE A 48 -5.96 -7.99 0.41
C ILE A 48 -5.06 -6.76 0.35
N SER A 49 -5.41 -5.79 -0.50
CA SER A 49 -4.82 -4.45 -0.51
C SER A 49 -5.89 -3.45 -0.09
N VAL A 50 -5.56 -2.58 0.87
CA VAL A 50 -6.44 -1.49 1.30
C VAL A 50 -5.87 -0.18 0.78
N VAL A 51 -6.60 0.51 -0.11
CA VAL A 51 -6.15 1.75 -0.73
C VAL A 51 -6.75 2.95 0.01
N VAL A 52 -5.89 3.71 0.69
CA VAL A 52 -6.31 4.94 1.38
C VAL A 52 -6.10 6.13 0.46
N PHE A 53 -7.17 6.57 -0.20
CA PHE A 53 -7.13 7.80 -1.00
C PHE A 53 -7.09 9.04 -0.10
N SER A 54 -6.24 9.98 -0.49
CA SER A 54 -6.12 11.31 0.11
C SER A 54 -6.17 12.38 -0.97
N LYS A 55 -6.23 13.65 -0.57
CA LYS A 55 -6.28 14.78 -1.50
C LYS A 55 -5.11 14.79 -2.48
N ASN A 56 -3.90 14.47 -2.01
CA ASN A 56 -2.69 14.51 -2.83
C ASN A 56 -2.29 13.12 -3.38
N TYR A 57 -3.16 12.10 -3.25
CA TYR A 57 -2.82 10.73 -3.68
C TYR A 57 -2.45 10.66 -5.16
N ALA A 58 -3.26 11.29 -6.01
CA ALA A 58 -3.03 11.30 -7.46
C ALA A 58 -1.87 12.20 -7.90
N GLU A 59 -1.37 13.05 -7.01
CA GLU A 59 -0.18 13.89 -7.24
C GLU A 59 1.12 13.10 -6.98
N SER A 60 1.03 12.02 -6.21
CA SER A 60 2.15 11.13 -5.92
C SER A 60 2.33 10.09 -7.02
N TRP A 61 3.36 10.27 -7.84
CA TRP A 61 3.77 9.26 -8.84
C TRP A 61 3.98 7.88 -8.21
N TRP A 62 4.48 7.83 -6.97
CA TRP A 62 4.65 6.61 -6.19
C TRP A 62 3.34 5.90 -5.89
N CYS A 63 2.37 6.63 -5.34
CA CYS A 63 1.05 6.08 -5.02
C CYS A 63 0.37 5.54 -6.29
N LEU A 64 0.51 6.24 -7.43
CA LEU A 64 -0.04 5.76 -8.70
C LEU A 64 0.64 4.49 -9.20
N LYS A 65 1.96 4.34 -9.02
CA LYS A 65 2.69 3.12 -9.40
C LYS A 65 2.34 1.93 -8.51
N GLU A 66 2.17 2.16 -7.22
CA GLU A 66 1.67 1.14 -6.30
C GLU A 66 0.25 0.71 -6.69
N LEU A 67 -0.64 1.66 -6.96
CA LEU A 67 -2.01 1.38 -7.40
C LEU A 67 -2.05 0.60 -8.71
N GLU A 68 -1.22 0.97 -9.69
CA GLU A 68 -1.08 0.23 -10.96
C GLU A 68 -0.76 -1.25 -10.68
N LYS A 69 0.20 -1.52 -9.80
CA LYS A 69 0.60 -2.88 -9.45
C LYS A 69 -0.47 -3.64 -8.65
N ILE A 70 -1.13 -2.97 -7.70
CA ILE A 70 -2.26 -3.54 -6.93
C ILE A 70 -3.37 -3.97 -7.89
N MET A 71 -3.75 -3.10 -8.83
CA MET A 71 -4.81 -3.37 -9.80
C MET A 71 -4.40 -4.42 -10.84
N GLU A 72 -3.11 -4.51 -11.19
CA GLU A 72 -2.57 -5.64 -11.97
C GLU A 72 -2.83 -6.95 -11.21
N CYS A 73 -2.41 -7.06 -9.94
CA CYS A 73 -2.60 -8.26 -9.14
C CYS A 73 -4.09 -8.61 -8.92
N HIS A 74 -4.96 -7.62 -8.73
CA HIS A 74 -6.40 -7.85 -8.71
C HIS A 74 -6.86 -8.54 -9.99
N ARG A 75 -6.45 -8.03 -11.16
CA ARG A 75 -6.92 -8.52 -12.46
C ARG A 75 -6.31 -9.87 -12.86
N THR A 76 -5.05 -10.12 -12.51
CA THR A 76 -4.31 -11.29 -13.02
C THR A 76 -4.34 -12.49 -12.08
N ILE A 77 -4.33 -12.26 -10.76
CA ILE A 77 -4.26 -13.33 -9.75
C ILE A 77 -5.40 -13.27 -8.72
N GLY A 78 -6.37 -12.37 -8.90
CA GLY A 78 -7.60 -12.33 -8.10
C GLY A 78 -7.41 -11.83 -6.67
N ARG A 79 -6.41 -10.96 -6.39
CA ARG A 79 -6.29 -10.31 -5.08
C ARG A 79 -7.48 -9.37 -4.83
N VAL A 80 -7.92 -9.27 -3.57
CA VAL A 80 -9.00 -8.37 -3.16
C VAL A 80 -8.45 -6.96 -2.97
N VAL A 81 -9.14 -5.96 -3.48
CA VAL A 81 -8.84 -4.54 -3.26
C VAL A 81 -10.02 -3.91 -2.52
N LEU A 82 -9.72 -3.22 -1.44
CA LEU A 82 -10.67 -2.49 -0.59
C LEU A 82 -10.34 -0.99 -0.59
#